data_AF-A0A352C4F9-F1
#
_entry.id   AF-A0A352C4F9-F1
#
_cell.length_a   1.000
_cell.length_b   1.000
_cell.length_c   1.000
_cell.angle_alpha   90.00
_cell.angle_beta   90.00
_cell.angle_gamma   90.00
#
_symmetry.space_group_name_H-M   'P 1'
#
loop_
_entity.id
_entity.type
_entity.pdbx_description
1 polymer ?
#
loop_
_entity_poly.entity_id
_entity_poly.type
_entity_poly.pdbx_seq_one_letter_code
_entity_poly.pdbx_strand_id
1 'polypeptide(L)'
;MIQPALILLHEDSLRMTHPVFDVAPEGARVIYIWDDSYIQRAGYSLKRLIFIYETLCGLEVDILRGDTLSILQDIHPSLVYIPQTNHPFLIEMIASIRKVLAVTLVADDPFVKFDKPMEAKRFFQYWNKAEKKAFLHDGGVNA
;
A
#
# COMPACT_ATOMS: atom_id res chain seq x y z
N MET A 1 -25.22 -14.26 0.86
CA MET A 1 -23.85 -14.30 0.28
C MET A 1 -22.94 -13.56 1.21
N ILE A 2 -21.83 -14.15 1.63
CA ILE A 2 -20.79 -13.46 2.40
C ILE A 2 -20.03 -12.59 1.40
N GLN A 3 -19.95 -11.29 1.63
CA GLN A 3 -19.14 -10.40 0.79
C GLN A 3 -17.67 -10.72 1.05
N PRO A 4 -16.85 -10.96 0.01
CA PRO A 4 -15.44 -11.30 0.21
C PRO A 4 -14.66 -10.09 0.73
N ALA A 5 -13.60 -10.38 1.50
CA ALA A 5 -12.58 -9.39 1.80
C ALA A 5 -11.77 -9.06 0.54
N LEU A 6 -11.23 -7.84 0.50
CA LEU A 6 -10.54 -7.30 -0.66
C LEU A 6 -9.20 -6.72 -0.23
N ILE A 7 -8.13 -7.01 -0.98
CA ILE A 7 -6.88 -6.27 -0.92
C ILE A 7 -6.88 -5.24 -2.05
N LEU A 8 -6.80 -3.96 -1.72
CA LEU A 8 -6.62 -2.88 -2.69
C LEU A 8 -5.15 -2.45 -2.65
N LEU A 9 -4.38 -2.89 -3.65
CA LEU A 9 -3.01 -2.42 -3.85
C LEU A 9 -2.98 -1.03 -4.49
N HIS A 10 -1.89 -0.30 -4.24
CA HIS A 10 -1.60 0.98 -4.86
C HIS A 10 -0.13 1.04 -5.30
N GLU A 11 0.28 2.10 -5.99
CA GLU A 11 1.58 2.18 -6.65
C GLU A 11 2.80 2.18 -5.71
N ASP A 12 2.65 2.55 -4.43
CA ASP A 12 3.76 2.44 -3.46
C ASP A 12 4.00 1.00 -2.96
N SER A 13 3.14 0.03 -3.29
CA SER A 13 3.13 -1.32 -2.71
C SER A 13 2.99 -2.43 -3.75
N LEU A 14 3.53 -2.22 -4.97
CA LEU A 14 3.48 -3.16 -6.10
C LEU A 14 4.41 -4.37 -5.94
N ARG A 15 4.15 -5.22 -4.94
CA ARG A 15 4.87 -6.49 -4.71
C ARG A 15 4.03 -7.46 -3.90
N MET A 16 4.13 -8.76 -4.19
CA MET A 16 3.38 -9.82 -3.46
C MET A 16 3.96 -10.12 -2.06
N THR A 17 5.09 -9.53 -1.69
CA THR A 17 5.74 -9.72 -0.38
C THR A 17 5.36 -8.67 0.66
N HIS A 18 4.37 -7.82 0.39
CA HIS A 18 3.92 -6.82 1.36
C HIS A 18 3.13 -7.49 2.51
N PRO A 19 3.29 -7.08 3.78
CA PRO A 19 2.57 -7.69 4.93
C PRO A 19 1.03 -7.70 4.85
N VAL A 20 0.45 -6.96 3.89
CA VAL A 20 -1.01 -6.95 3.64
C VAL A 20 -1.53 -8.33 3.26
N PHE A 21 -0.72 -9.16 2.57
CA PHE A 21 -1.09 -10.51 2.17
C PHE A 21 -1.12 -11.49 3.34
N ASP A 22 -0.35 -11.22 4.40
CA ASP A 22 -0.35 -12.04 5.62
C ASP A 22 -1.49 -11.66 6.57
N VAL A 23 -1.93 -10.40 6.55
CA VAL A 23 -2.98 -9.88 7.42
C VAL A 23 -4.38 -10.09 6.84
N ALA A 24 -4.52 -10.04 5.52
CA ALA A 24 -5.80 -10.28 4.86
C ALA A 24 -6.21 -11.77 4.96
N PRO A 25 -7.50 -12.10 5.01
CA PRO A 25 -7.97 -13.48 5.01
C PRO A 25 -7.50 -14.23 3.76
N GLU A 26 -7.25 -15.53 3.91
CA GLU A 26 -6.93 -16.41 2.79
C GLU A 26 -8.03 -16.33 1.71
N GLY A 27 -7.61 -16.23 0.44
CA GLY A 27 -8.53 -16.08 -0.69
C GLY A 27 -9.13 -14.67 -0.85
N ALA A 28 -8.67 -13.67 -0.09
CA ALA A 28 -9.02 -12.28 -0.34
C ALA A 28 -8.62 -11.90 -1.78
N ARG A 29 -9.57 -11.32 -2.52
CA ARG A 29 -9.32 -10.89 -3.89
C ARG A 29 -8.35 -9.71 -3.88
N VAL A 30 -7.34 -9.75 -4.75
CA VAL A 30 -6.35 -8.67 -4.90
C VAL A 30 -6.72 -7.84 -6.12
N ILE A 31 -6.91 -6.54 -5.93
CA ILE A 31 -7.22 -5.62 -7.03
C ILE A 31 -6.28 -4.41 -7.03
N TYR A 32 -6.11 -3.85 -8.22
CA TYR A 32 -5.56 -2.51 -8.44
C TYR A 32 -6.57 -1.73 -9.28
N ILE A 33 -6.92 -0.52 -8.87
CA ILE A 33 -7.84 0.33 -9.62
C ILE A 33 -7.06 1.41 -10.35
N TRP A 34 -7.08 1.32 -11.68
CA TRP A 34 -6.59 2.34 -12.61
C TRP A 34 -7.61 3.48 -12.71
N ASP A 35 -7.50 4.41 -11.78
CA ASP A 35 -8.35 5.61 -11.70
C ASP A 35 -7.69 6.78 -12.45
N ASP A 36 -8.25 7.11 -13.63
CA ASP A 36 -7.71 8.15 -14.50
C ASP A 36 -7.70 9.54 -13.82
N SER A 37 -8.69 9.83 -12.96
CA SER A 37 -8.78 11.12 -12.25
C SER A 37 -7.69 11.22 -11.18
N TYR A 38 -7.48 10.13 -10.44
CA TYR A 38 -6.37 10.03 -9.49
C TYR A 38 -5.01 10.18 -10.19
N ILE A 39 -4.79 9.42 -11.25
CA ILE A 39 -3.54 9.39 -12.01
C ILE A 39 -3.21 10.79 -12.57
N GLN A 40 -4.21 11.48 -13.13
CA GLN A 40 -4.04 12.83 -13.63
C GLN A 40 -3.69 13.81 -12.50
N ARG A 41 -4.39 13.71 -11.36
CA ARG A 41 -4.12 14.55 -10.19
C ARG A 41 -2.73 14.30 -9.59
N ALA A 42 -2.28 13.05 -9.58
CA ALA A 42 -0.96 12.66 -9.10
C ALA A 42 0.18 13.07 -10.04
N GLY A 43 -0.13 13.55 -11.26
CA GLY A 43 0.83 14.09 -12.20
C GLY A 43 1.77 13.02 -12.80
N TYR A 44 1.28 11.79 -12.95
CA TYR A 44 2.12 10.69 -13.42
C TYR A 44 2.47 10.82 -14.90
N SER A 45 3.77 10.76 -15.19
CA SER A 45 4.26 10.72 -16.57
C SER A 45 3.93 9.38 -17.24
N LEU A 46 3.88 9.37 -18.57
CA LEU A 46 3.70 8.14 -19.35
C LEU A 46 4.72 7.05 -18.97
N LYS A 47 5.99 7.42 -18.73
CA LYS A 47 7.03 6.47 -18.31
C LYS A 47 6.68 5.79 -16.97
N ARG A 48 6.15 6.55 -16.01
CA ARG A 48 5.70 6.01 -14.72
C ARG A 48 4.48 5.11 -14.89
N LEU A 49 3.53 5.49 -15.73
CA LEU A 49 2.34 4.68 -16.01
C LEU A 49 2.69 3.34 -16.67
N ILE A 50 3.60 3.35 -17.65
CA ILE A 50 4.13 2.12 -18.26
C ILE A 50 4.78 1.25 -17.19
N PHE A 51 5.65 1.82 -16.35
CA PHE A 51 6.29 1.06 -15.27
C PHE A 51 5.27 0.40 -14.32
N ILE A 52 4.25 1.15 -13.88
CA ILE A 52 3.20 0.62 -13.01
C ILE A 52 2.45 -0.52 -13.72
N TYR A 53 2.02 -0.31 -14.97
CA TYR A 53 1.27 -1.30 -15.72
C TYR A 53 2.05 -2.60 -15.95
N GLU A 54 3.30 -2.50 -16.41
CA GLU A 54 4.17 -3.67 -16.61
C GLU A 54 4.42 -4.42 -15.30
N THR A 55 4.58 -3.69 -14.19
CA THR A 55 4.71 -4.30 -12.86
C THR A 55 3.43 -5.05 -12.48
N LEU A 56 2.25 -4.45 -12.67
CA LEU A 56 0.96 -5.09 -12.39
C LEU A 56 0.74 -6.35 -13.24
N CYS A 57 1.13 -6.35 -14.52
CA CYS A 57 1.06 -7.53 -15.38
C CYS A 57 1.90 -8.71 -14.87
N GLY A 58 2.94 -8.45 -14.08
CA GLY A 58 3.76 -9.48 -13.43
C GLY A 58 3.22 -9.92 -12.06
N LEU A 59 2.16 -9.33 -11.55
CA LEU A 59 1.57 -9.63 -10.24
C LEU A 59 0.24 -10.39 -10.42
N GLU A 60 -0.11 -11.22 -9.43
CA GLU A 60 -1.42 -11.88 -9.35
C GLU A 60 -2.47 -10.89 -8.82
N VAL A 61 -2.83 -9.91 -9.65
CA VAL A 61 -3.75 -8.82 -9.29
C VAL A 61 -4.75 -8.55 -10.42
N ASP A 62 -6.01 -8.34 -10.06
CA ASP A 62 -7.01 -7.88 -11.02
C ASP A 62 -6.87 -6.37 -11.25
N ILE A 63 -6.61 -5.99 -12.49
CA ILE A 63 -6.55 -4.57 -12.88
C ILE A 63 -7.93 -4.13 -13.33
N LEU A 64 -8.57 -3.27 -12.54
CA LEU A 64 -9.84 -2.64 -12.86
C LEU A 64 -9.59 -1.20 -13.31
N ARG A 65 -10.40 -0.66 -14.21
CA ARG A 65 -10.27 0.75 -14.64
C ARG A 65 -11.57 1.50 -14.37
N GLY A 66 -11.47 2.67 -13.73
CA GLY A 66 -12.62 3.53 -13.45
C GLY A 66 -12.46 4.30 -12.14
N ASP A 67 -13.56 4.90 -11.69
CA ASP A 67 -13.61 5.63 -10.41
C ASP A 67 -13.48 4.66 -9.22
N THR A 68 -12.52 4.95 -8.35
CA THR A 68 -12.17 4.07 -7.22
C THR A 68 -13.36 3.84 -6.28
N LEU A 69 -14.09 4.89 -5.91
CA LEU A 69 -15.19 4.76 -4.96
C LEU A 69 -16.36 3.99 -5.55
N SER A 70 -16.72 4.29 -6.80
CA SER A 70 -17.82 3.63 -7.51
C SER A 70 -17.55 2.14 -7.65
N ILE A 71 -16.35 1.76 -8.09
CA ILE A 71 -15.95 0.34 -8.22
C ILE A 71 -16.02 -0.38 -6.86
N LEU A 72 -15.49 0.23 -5.80
CA LEU A 72 -15.51 -0.40 -4.47
C LEU A 72 -16.93 -0.50 -3.89
N GLN A 73 -17.79 0.48 -4.17
CA GLN A 73 -19.20 0.43 -3.78
C GLN A 73 -19.97 -0.65 -4.55
N ASP A 74 -19.69 -0.83 -5.84
CA ASP A 74 -20.30 -1.87 -6.68
C ASP A 74 -19.86 -3.28 -6.25
N ILE A 75 -18.57 -3.45 -5.91
CA ILE A 75 -18.06 -4.71 -5.35
C ILE A 75 -18.65 -4.98 -3.96
N HIS A 76 -18.83 -3.92 -3.17
CA HIS A 76 -19.36 -3.96 -1.81
C HIS A 76 -18.65 -5.01 -0.94
N PRO A 77 -17.33 -4.89 -0.70
CA PRO A 77 -16.57 -5.85 0.09
C PRO A 77 -16.88 -5.74 1.59
N SER A 78 -16.73 -6.83 2.33
CA SER A 78 -16.93 -6.83 3.79
C SER A 78 -15.88 -5.97 4.52
N LEU A 79 -14.66 -5.94 3.99
CA LEU A 79 -13.51 -5.20 4.52
C LEU A 79 -12.48 -5.01 3.41
N VAL A 80 -11.90 -3.81 3.33
CA VAL A 80 -10.81 -3.48 2.40
C VAL A 80 -9.49 -3.38 3.17
N TYR A 81 -8.52 -4.21 2.80
CA TYR A 81 -7.15 -4.14 3.28
C TYR A 81 -6.34 -3.29 2.31
N ILE A 82 -5.70 -2.23 2.81
CA ILE A 82 -4.90 -1.31 1.98
C ILE A 82 -3.52 -1.18 2.63
N PRO A 83 -2.42 -1.34 1.87
CA PRO A 83 -1.10 -0.97 2.34
C PRO A 83 -1.08 0.46 2.87
N GLN A 84 -0.39 0.69 3.98
CA GLN A 84 -0.22 2.03 4.52
C GLN A 84 0.79 2.80 3.67
N THR A 85 0.53 4.09 3.47
CA THR A 85 1.39 4.96 2.65
C THR A 85 1.52 6.35 3.28
N ASN A 86 2.61 7.04 2.94
CA ASN A 86 2.84 8.45 3.23
C ASN A 86 2.49 9.36 2.04
N HIS A 87 2.01 8.81 0.92
CA HIS A 87 1.67 9.55 -0.29
C HIS A 87 0.37 10.36 -0.08
N PRO A 88 0.40 11.71 -0.10
CA PRO A 88 -0.73 12.53 0.31
C PRO A 88 -2.03 12.24 -0.46
N PHE A 89 -1.95 12.07 -1.77
CA PHE A 89 -3.15 11.80 -2.58
C PHE A 89 -3.77 10.42 -2.31
N LEU A 90 -2.96 9.42 -1.94
CA LEU A 90 -3.48 8.11 -1.55
C LEU A 90 -4.11 8.20 -0.16
N ILE A 91 -3.51 8.95 0.77
CA ILE A 91 -4.10 9.18 2.10
C ILE A 91 -5.49 9.81 1.97
N GLU A 92 -5.66 10.81 1.10
CA GLU A 92 -6.96 11.42 0.82
C GLU A 92 -7.97 10.46 0.19
N MET A 93 -7.52 9.63 -0.76
CA MET A 93 -8.34 8.59 -1.38
C MET A 93 -8.81 7.57 -0.32
N ILE A 94 -7.89 7.04 0.48
CA ILE A 94 -8.15 6.12 1.60
C ILE A 94 -9.14 6.74 2.59
N ALA A 95 -8.97 8.03 2.93
CA ALA A 95 -9.89 8.74 3.81
C ALA A 95 -11.29 8.84 3.21
N SER A 96 -11.40 8.93 1.88
CA SER A 96 -12.69 8.93 1.17
C SER A 96 -13.34 7.55 1.16
N ILE A 97 -12.56 6.48 0.93
CA ILE A 97 -13.03 5.08 1.00
C ILE A 97 -13.55 4.77 2.41
N ARG A 98 -12.82 5.18 3.45
CA ARG A 98 -13.19 4.99 4.87
C ARG A 98 -14.53 5.59 5.28
N LYS A 99 -15.06 6.56 4.52
CA LYS A 99 -16.39 7.15 4.80
C LYS A 99 -17.53 6.21 4.43
N VAL A 100 -17.29 5.25 3.54
CA VAL A 100 -18.33 4.41 2.93
C VAL A 100 -18.09 2.91 3.12
N LEU A 101 -16.85 2.50 3.39
CA LEU A 101 -16.45 1.10 3.56
C LEU A 101 -15.56 0.92 4.79
N ALA A 102 -15.60 -0.29 5.36
CA ALA A 102 -14.64 -0.68 6.39
C ALA A 102 -13.26 -0.85 5.76
N VAL A 103 -12.22 -0.29 6.40
CA VAL A 103 -10.84 -0.31 5.90
C VAL A 103 -9.86 -0.66 7.00
N THR A 104 -8.98 -1.62 6.73
CA THR A 104 -7.79 -1.93 7.53
C THR A 104 -6.56 -1.43 6.79
N LEU A 105 -5.78 -0.56 7.43
CA LEU A 105 -4.45 -0.18 6.91
C LEU A 105 -3.41 -1.14 7.46
N VAL A 106 -2.56 -1.65 6.58
CA VAL A 106 -1.49 -2.57 6.95
C VAL A 106 -0.16 -1.88 6.72
N ALA A 107 0.58 -1.65 7.81
CA ALA A 107 1.90 -1.06 7.75
C ALA A 107 2.88 -1.97 7.03
N ASP A 108 3.81 -1.36 6.30
CA ASP A 108 4.95 -2.07 5.70
C ASP A 108 6.00 -2.39 6.77
N ASP A 109 6.90 -3.32 6.46
CA ASP A 109 8.07 -3.60 7.28
C ASP A 109 9.02 -2.40 7.27
N PRO A 110 9.37 -1.85 8.44
CA PRO A 110 10.30 -0.74 8.52
C PRO A 110 11.71 -1.20 8.12
N PHE A 111 12.44 -0.34 7.40
CA PHE A 111 13.83 -0.59 7.03
C PHE A 111 14.73 -0.93 8.23
N VAL A 112 14.52 -0.26 9.37
CA VAL A 112 15.19 -0.56 10.64
C VAL A 112 14.18 -0.44 11.78
N LYS A 113 14.24 -1.39 12.73
CA LYS A 113 13.46 -1.34 13.97
C LYS A 113 14.28 -0.70 15.09
N PHE A 114 13.76 0.38 15.66
CA PHE A 114 14.37 1.04 16.81
C PHE A 114 13.66 0.64 18.10
N ASP A 115 14.44 0.41 19.15
CA ASP A 115 13.90 0.00 20.47
C ASP A 115 13.18 1.15 21.18
N LYS A 116 13.43 2.39 20.74
CA LYS A 116 12.81 3.61 21.26
C LYS A 116 12.42 4.54 20.12
N PRO A 117 11.30 5.28 20.25
CA PRO A 117 10.93 6.33 19.32
C PRO A 117 12.07 7.34 19.19
N MET A 118 12.38 7.73 17.95
CA MET A 118 13.41 8.71 17.66
C MET A 118 12.85 9.81 16.76
N GLU A 119 12.93 11.04 17.26
CA GLU A 119 12.71 12.24 16.47
C GLU A 119 14.00 12.62 15.74
N ALA A 120 14.15 12.12 14.50
CA ALA A 120 15.26 12.53 13.64
C ALA A 120 14.80 13.68 12.72
N LYS A 121 15.28 14.90 13.00
CA LYS A 121 14.96 16.08 12.17
C LYS A 121 15.79 16.15 10.88
N ARG A 122 16.92 15.43 10.85
CA ARG A 122 17.86 15.40 9.72
C ARG A 122 18.27 13.96 9.44
N PHE A 123 18.53 13.67 8.17
CA PHE A 123 18.91 12.33 7.73
C PHE A 123 20.11 11.76 8.50
N PHE A 124 21.17 12.53 8.73
CA PHE A 124 22.36 12.01 9.43
C PHE A 124 22.06 11.55 10.87
N GLN A 125 21.11 12.20 11.56
CA GLN A 125 20.71 11.82 12.92
C GLN A 125 20.00 10.47 12.93
N TYR A 126 19.17 10.24 11.90
CA TYR A 126 18.57 8.95 11.65
C TYR A 126 19.63 7.91 11.29
N TRP A 127 20.46 8.20 10.30
CA TRP A 127 21.43 7.26 9.72
C TRP A 127 22.45 6.76 10.75
N ASN A 128 23.00 7.65 11.59
CA ASN A 128 23.98 7.28 12.62
C ASN A 128 23.47 6.22 13.62
N LYS A 129 22.15 6.05 13.74
CA LYS A 129 21.55 4.96 14.51
C LYS A 129 21.11 3.80 13.61
N ALA A 130 20.47 4.11 12.49
CA ALA A 130 19.96 3.11 11.55
C ALA A 130 21.08 2.20 11.02
N GLU A 131 22.22 2.77 10.65
CA GLU A 131 23.37 2.09 10.04
C GLU A 131 23.85 0.89 10.87
N LYS A 132 23.80 1.00 12.21
CA LYS A 132 24.22 -0.06 13.13
C LYS A 132 23.37 -1.34 13.01
N LYS A 133 22.14 -1.21 12.52
CA LYS A 133 21.17 -2.30 12.34
C LYS A 133 20.86 -2.57 10.86
N ALA A 134 21.11 -1.62 9.96
CA ALA A 134 20.70 -1.65 8.55
C ALA A 134 21.33 -2.80 7.74
N PHE A 135 22.52 -3.25 8.12
CA PHE A 135 23.20 -4.38 7.46
C PHE A 135 22.95 -5.73 8.13
N LEU A 136 22.11 -5.78 9.16
CA LEU A 136 21.66 -7.03 9.77
C LEU A 136 20.49 -7.58 8.97
N HIS A 137 20.42 -8.91 8.83
CA HIS A 137 19.49 -9.60 7.93
C HIS A 137 18.00 -9.25 8.16
N ASP A 138 17.63 -8.78 9.37
CA ASP A 138 16.27 -8.40 9.76
C ASP A 138 16.17 -6.94 10.28
N GLY A 139 17.09 -6.05 9.91
CA GLY A 139 17.09 -4.67 10.42
C GLY A 139 17.26 -4.59 11.95
N GLY A 140 17.87 -5.61 12.55
CA GLY A 140 18.19 -5.71 13.98
C GLY A 140 17.09 -6.25 14.89
N VAL A 141 16.10 -6.99 14.36
CA VAL A 141 15.04 -7.66 15.18
C VAL A 141 15.63 -8.60 16.25
N ASN A 142 16.73 -9.28 15.92
CA ASN A 142 17.36 -10.31 16.75
C ASN A 142 18.72 -9.87 17.34
N ALA A 143 19.01 -8.56 17.36
CA ALA A 143 20.30 -7.99 17.72
C ALA A 143 20.32 -7.33 19.10
#